data_AF-A0A1W1C4W8-F1
#
_entry.id   AF-A0A1W1C4W8-F1
#
_cell.length_a   1.000
_cell.length_b   1.000
_cell.length_c   1.000
_cell.angle_alpha   90.00
_cell.angle_beta   90.00
_cell.angle_gamma   90.00
#
_symmetry.space_group_name_H-M   'P 1'
#
loop_
_entity.id
_entity.type
_entity.pdbx_description
1 polymer ?
#
loop_
_entity_poly.entity_id
_entity_poly.type
_entity_poly.pdbx_seq_one_letter_code
_entity_poly.pdbx_strand_id
1 'polypeptide(L)' 'MDICPYEVFGEEEDRVSVVSPENCIECGECVRNCENQAIRLVE' A
#
# COMPACT_ATOMS: atom_id res chain seq x y z
N MET A 1 -5.96 -7.95 -3.86
CA MET A 1 -6.33 -6.68 -3.20
C MET A 1 -6.76 -7.02 -1.76
N ASP A 2 -5.87 -7.65 -1.00
CA ASP A 2 -6.25 -8.39 0.23
C ASP A 2 -5.64 -7.78 1.50
N ILE A 3 -4.59 -6.96 1.37
CA ILE A 3 -3.87 -6.39 2.52
C ILE A 3 -4.45 -5.03 2.95
N CYS A 4 -4.87 -4.21 1.99
CA CYS A 4 -5.33 -2.84 2.26
C CYS A 4 -6.82 -2.70 1.93
N PRO A 5 -7.71 -2.73 2.95
CA PRO A 5 -9.15 -2.59 2.72
C PRO A 5 -9.58 -1.15 2.40
N TYR A 6 -8.66 -0.19 2.48
CA TYR A 6 -8.89 1.24 2.21
C TYR A 6 -8.57 1.66 0.77
N GLU A 7 -8.33 0.69 -0.12
CA GLU A 7 -8.13 0.93 -1.56
C GLU A 7 -7.02 1.95 -1.89
N VAL A 8 -5.96 1.99 -1.06
CA VAL A 8 -4.81 2.92 -1.22
C VAL A 8 -3.98 2.61 -2.46
N PHE A 9 -3.96 1.35 -2.89
CA PHE A 9 -3.11 0.85 -3.97
C PHE A 9 -3.90 0.57 -5.24
N GLY A 10 -3.35 1.00 -6.38
CA GLY A 10 -3.82 0.66 -7.72
C GLY A 10 -2.81 -0.22 -8.44
N GLU A 11 -3.30 -1.04 -9.38
CA GLU A 11 -2.50 -1.94 -10.19
C GLU A 11 -2.57 -1.51 -11.66
N GLU A 12 -1.42 -1.29 -12.28
CA GLU A 12 -1.28 -1.01 -13.71
C GLU A 12 -0.20 -1.93 -14.29
N GLU A 13 -0.60 -2.72 -15.29
CA GLU A 13 0.25 -3.77 -15.89
C GLU A 13 0.84 -4.70 -14.82
N ASP A 14 2.17 -4.67 -14.64
CA ASP A 14 2.91 -5.48 -13.66
C ASP A 14 3.40 -4.66 -12.46
N ARG A 15 2.77 -3.51 -12.18
CA ARG A 15 3.19 -2.60 -11.10
C ARG A 15 2.01 -2.20 -10.23
N VAL A 16 2.27 -2.21 -8.93
CA VAL A 16 1.37 -1.64 -7.93
C VAL A 16 1.92 -0.29 -7.47
N SER A 17 1.07 0.73 -7.43
CA SER A 17 1.42 2.08 -6.98
C SER A 17 0.40 2.62 -5.98
N VAL A 18 0.80 3.65 -5.22
CA VAL A 18 -0.09 4.34 -4.28
C VAL A 18 -0.91 5.35 -5.08
N VAL A 19 -2.24 5.16 -5.11
CA VAL A 19 -3.16 5.99 -5.91
C VAL A 19 -4.11 6.84 -5.06
N SER A 20 -4.37 6.42 -3.81
CA SER A 20 -5.23 7.14 -2.87
C SER A 20 -4.59 7.22 -1.47
N PRO A 21 -3.46 7.93 -1.33
CA PRO A 21 -2.75 8.06 -0.04
C PRO A 21 -3.61 8.70 1.05
N GLU A 22 -4.58 9.55 0.71
CA GLU A 22 -5.52 10.18 1.65
C GLU A 22 -6.44 9.19 2.38
N ASN A 23 -6.63 7.99 1.81
CA ASN A 23 -7.41 6.92 2.45
C ASN A 23 -6.55 6.09 3.42
N CYS A 24 -5.22 6.31 3.43
CA CYS A 24 -4.33 5.58 4.30
C CYS A 24 -4.53 6.01 5.76
N ILE A 25 -4.89 5.06 6.62
CA ILE A 25 -5.00 5.26 8.07
C ILE A 25 -3.75 4.83 8.85
N GLU A 26 -2.65 4.61 8.13
CA GLU A 26 -1.33 4.29 8.72
C GLU A 26 -1.29 2.99 9.54
N CYS A 27 -2.12 1.98 9.20
CA CYS A 27 -2.15 0.70 9.94
C CYS A 27 -0.88 -0.16 9.81
N GLY A 28 -0.07 0.10 8.78
CA GLY A 28 1.23 -0.54 8.56
C GLY A 28 1.20 -2.02 8.11
N GLU A 29 0.04 -2.60 7.80
CA GLU A 29 -0.05 -4.00 7.34
C GLU A 29 0.65 -4.22 5.99
N CYS A 30 0.55 -3.28 5.06
CA CYS A 30 1.25 -3.34 3.77
C CYS A 30 2.77 -3.31 3.91
N VAL A 31 3.28 -2.54 4.88
CA VAL A 31 4.72 -2.48 5.19
C VAL A 31 5.20 -3.81 5.78
N ARG A 32 4.44 -4.39 6.71
CA ARG A 32 4.78 -5.67 7.37
C ARG A 32 4.74 -6.87 6.43
N ASN A 33 3.82 -6.89 5.48
CA ASN A 33 3.65 -8.02 4.56
C ASN A 33 4.52 -7.92 3.29
N CYS A 34 5.13 -6.77 3.00
CA CYS A 34 5.97 -6.63 1.82
C CYS A 34 7.37 -7.24 2.08
N GLU A 35 7.60 -8.46 1.61
CA GLU A 35 8.90 -9.17 1.73
C GLU A 35 10.07 -8.35 1.15
N ASN A 36 9.81 -7.61 0.08
CA ASN A 36 10.80 -6.76 -0.59
C ASN A 36 10.97 -5.38 0.06
N GLN A 37 10.24 -5.09 1.16
CA GLN A 37 10.28 -3.82 1.89
C GLN A 37 10.09 -2.58 0.98
N ALA A 38 9.27 -2.73 -0.07
CA ALA A 38 9.04 -1.70 -1.09
C ALA A 38 8.14 -0.55 -0.62
N ILE A 39 7.46 -0.71 0.52
CA ILE A 39 6.47 0.22 1.05
C ILE A 39 6.98 0.77 2.38
N ARG A 40 6.83 2.09 2.60
CA ARG A 40 7.17 2.78 3.84
C ARG A 40 6.07 3.78 4.20
N LEU A 41 5.82 3.94 5.50
CA LEU A 41 5.07 5.09 6.00
C LEU A 41 6.05 6.27 6.10
N VAL A 42 5.63 7.44 5.61
CA VAL A 42 6.41 8.68 5.65
C VAL A 42 5.58 9.72 6.38
N GLU A 43 6.20 10.40 7.35
CA GLU A 43 5.61 11.54 8.07
C GLU A 43 5.51 12.80 7.19
#